data_AF-A0A1X6ZP47-F1
#
_entry.id   AF-A0A1X6ZP47-F1
#
_cell.length_a   1.000
_cell.length_b   1.000
_cell.length_c   1.000
_cell.angle_alpha   90.00
_cell.angle_beta   90.00
_cell.angle_gamma   90.00
#
_symmetry.space_group_name_H-M   'P 1'
#
loop_
_entity.id
_entity.type
_entity.pdbx_description
1 polymer ?
#
loop_
_entity_poly.entity_id
_entity_poly.type
_entity_poly.pdbx_seq_one_letter_code
_entity_poly.pdbx_strand_id
1 'polypeptide(L)' 'MQSLNEELATLNAELTTSVEELDRAHSDLQNLYGATKIATIFMDDRLAIRNFTPAASPSLTFAPAMSAGP' A
#
# COMPACT_ATOMS: atom_id res chain seq x y z
N MET A 1 -20.59 12.82 -35.48
CA MET A 1 -19.45 13.07 -34.57
C MET A 1 -19.87 13.44 -33.14
N GLN A 2 -21.11 13.86 -32.88
CA GLN A 2 -21.57 14.18 -31.51
C GLN A 2 -21.74 12.94 -30.60
N SER A 3 -22.36 11.87 -31.12
CA SER A 3 -22.61 10.63 -30.35
C SER A 3 -21.33 9.94 -29.84
N LEU A 4 -20.19 10.07 -30.54
CA LEU A 4 -18.92 9.49 -30.10
C LEU A 4 -18.34 10.24 -28.89
N ASN A 5 -18.46 11.57 -28.88
CA ASN A 5 -17.98 12.38 -27.75
C ASN A 5 -18.82 12.15 -26.48
N GLU A 6 -20.13 11.92 -26.64
CA GLU A 6 -21.00 11.57 -25.52
C GLU A 6 -20.63 10.21 -24.92
N GLU A 7 -20.41 9.19 -25.75
CA GLU A 7 -19.95 7.87 -25.29
C GLU A 7 -18.57 7.94 -24.61
N LEU A 8 -17.63 8.70 -25.18
CA LEU A 8 -16.29 8.88 -24.62
C LEU A 8 -16.33 9.64 -23.28
N ALA A 9 -17.23 10.61 -23.13
CA ALA A 9 -17.46 11.31 -21.87
C ALA A 9 -18.06 10.37 -20.81
N THR A 10 -19.01 9.51 -21.19
CA THR A 10 -19.57 8.48 -20.30
C THR A 10 -18.50 7.49 -19.85
N LEU A 11 -17.68 6.98 -20.78
CA LEU A 11 -16.58 6.08 -20.46
C LEU A 11 -15.53 6.73 -19.54
N ASN A 12 -15.20 8.00 -19.76
CA ASN A 12 -14.29 8.73 -18.88
C ASN A 12 -14.86 8.89 -17.46
N ALA A 13 -16.16 9.16 -17.35
CA ALA A 13 -16.82 9.26 -16.05
C ALA A 13 -16.77 7.92 -15.32
N GLU A 14 -17.09 6.82 -16.01
CA GLU A 14 -17.05 5.46 -15.45
C GLU A 14 -15.64 5.03 -15.05
N LEU A 15 -14.63 5.37 -15.86
CA LEU A 15 -13.22 5.14 -15.53
C LEU A 15 -12.80 5.95 -14.29
N THR A 16 -13.20 7.22 -14.22
CA THR A 16 -12.89 8.07 -13.06
C THR A 16 -13.51 7.50 -11.79
N THR A 17 -14.77 7.06 -11.84
CA THR A 17 -15.42 6.38 -10.72
C THR A 17 -14.68 5.11 -10.32
N SER A 18 -14.26 4.29 -11.29
CA SER A 18 -13.50 3.07 -11.02
C SER A 18 -12.16 3.36 -10.33
N VAL A 19 -11.46 4.43 -10.74
CA VAL A 19 -10.22 4.87 -10.11
C VAL A 19 -10.48 5.34 -8.67
N GLU A 20 -11.53 6.14 -8.43
CA GLU A 20 -11.89 6.58 -7.09
C GLU A 20 -12.26 5.43 -6.15
N GLU A 21 -12.96 4.42 -6.65
CA GLU A 21 -13.28 3.21 -5.88
C GLU A 21 -12.03 2.43 -5.50
N LEU A 22 -11.08 2.29 -6.45
CA LEU A 22 -9.79 1.65 -6.20
C LEU A 22 -8.98 2.40 -5.14
N ASP A 23 -8.93 3.72 -5.22
CA ASP A 23 -8.21 4.56 -4.25
C ASP A 23 -8.84 4.47 -2.86
N ARG A 24 -10.17 4.42 -2.75
CA ARG A 24 -10.85 4.19 -1.47
C ARG A 24 -10.53 2.83 -0.89
N ALA A 25 -10.64 1.75 -1.69
CA ALA A 25 -10.30 0.41 -1.25
C ALA A 25 -8.83 0.31 -0.80
N HIS A 26 -7.93 0.98 -1.51
CA HIS A 26 -6.53 1.04 -1.14
C HIS A 26 -6.31 1.79 0.17
N SER A 27 -6.96 2.93 0.36
CA SER A 27 -6.93 3.70 1.62
C SER A 27 -7.48 2.89 2.79
N ASP A 28 -8.59 2.18 2.59
CA ASP A 28 -9.19 1.31 3.61
C ASP A 28 -8.23 0.17 4.00
N LEU A 29 -7.54 -0.44 3.05
CA LEU A 29 -6.50 -1.44 3.33
C LEU A 29 -5.33 -0.83 4.13
N GLN A 30 -4.85 0.35 3.75
CA GLN A 30 -3.80 1.03 4.51
C GLN A 30 -4.24 1.36 5.93
N ASN A 31 -5.48 1.82 6.10
CA ASN A 31 -6.07 2.08 7.42
C ASN A 31 -6.21 0.79 8.23
N LEU A 32 -6.64 -0.32 7.62
CA LEU A 32 -6.70 -1.63 8.24
C LEU A 32 -5.32 -2.11 8.68
N TYR A 33 -4.30 -2.00 7.81
CA TYR A 33 -2.91 -2.35 8.14
C TYR A 33 -2.32 -1.47 9.25
N GLY A 34 -2.75 -0.20 9.34
CA GLY A 34 -2.36 0.69 10.44
C GLY A 34 -3.08 0.37 11.75
N ALA A 35 -4.36 0.02 11.70
CA ALA A 35 -5.20 -0.25 12.86
C ALA A 35 -4.92 -1.64 13.47
N THR A 36 -4.73 -2.65 12.62
CA THR A 36 -4.27 -3.98 13.05
C THR A 36 -2.76 -3.93 13.19
N LYS A 37 -2.24 -3.98 14.43
CA LYS A 37 -0.79 -3.98 14.74
C LYS A 37 -0.08 -5.27 14.28
N ILE A 38 -0.40 -5.78 13.10
CA ILE A 38 0.17 -6.98 12.50
C ILE A 38 1.40 -6.55 11.71
N ALA A 39 2.58 -6.91 12.23
CA ALA A 39 3.83 -6.74 11.52
C ALA A 39 3.84 -7.63 10.26
N THR A 40 3.76 -7.03 9.08
CA THR A 40 3.78 -7.74 7.79
C THR A 40 4.92 -7.19 6.94
N ILE A 41 5.74 -8.08 6.40
CA ILE A 41 6.86 -7.75 5.50
C ILE A 41 6.57 -8.42 4.16
N PHE A 42 6.51 -7.62 3.09
CA PHE A 42 6.39 -8.10 1.73
C PHE A 42 7.78 -8.21 1.12
N MET A 43 8.15 -9.42 0.71
CA MET A 43 9.42 -9.71 0.05
C MET A 43 9.18 -10.16 -1.39
N ASP A 44 10.17 -9.94 -2.26
CA ASP A 44 10.18 -10.57 -3.59
C ASP A 44 10.88 -11.93 -3.57
N ASP A 45 10.92 -12.59 -4.74
CA ASP A 45 11.51 -13.91 -4.94
C ASP A 45 13.02 -13.97 -4.60
N ARG A 46 13.67 -12.81 -4.43
CA ARG A 46 15.08 -12.68 -4.05
C ARG A 46 15.25 -12.33 -2.57
N LEU A 47 14.17 -12.42 -1.78
CA LEU A 47 14.09 -12.05 -0.37
C LEU A 47 14.38 -10.56 -0.12
N ALA A 48 14.21 -9.69 -1.12
CA ALA A 48 14.35 -8.25 -0.93
C ALA A 48 13.03 -7.66 -0.40
N ILE A 49 13.11 -6.85 0.65
CA ILE A 49 11.95 -6.16 1.23
C ILE A 49 11.43 -5.13 0.22
N ARG A 50 10.17 -5.28 -0.19
CA ARG A 50 9.47 -4.34 -1.09
C ARG A 50 8.57 -3.38 -0.36
N ASN A 51 7.93 -3.85 0.70
CA ASN A 51 7.05 -3.03 1.52
C ASN A 51 6.93 -3.64 2.92
N PHE A 52 6.65 -2.82 3.93
CA PHE A 52 6.41 -3.30 5.28
C PHE A 52 5.36 -2.44 5.97
N THR A 53 4.57 -3.04 6.86
CA THR A 53 3.66 -2.25 7.70
C THR A 53 4.46 -1.52 8.78
N PRO A 54 4.06 -0.31 9.22
CA PRO A 54 4.75 0.41 10.30
C PRO A 54 4.86 -0.39 11.60
N ALA A 55 3.94 -1.33 11.84
CA ALA A 55 4.00 -2.28 12.96
C ALA A 55 5.20 -3.25 12.88
N ALA A 56 5.79 -3.48 11.69
CA ALA A 56 7.01 -4.27 11.50
C ALA A 56 8.31 -3.45 11.70
N SER A 57 8.24 -2.11 11.73
CA SER A 57 9.41 -1.24 11.93
C SER A 57 10.19 -1.47 13.22
N PRO A 58 9.57 -1.67 14.41
CA PRO A 58 10.34 -1.73 15.65
C PRO A 58 11.25 -2.97 15.76
N SER A 59 10.96 -4.04 15.02
CA SER A 59 11.77 -5.28 15.03
C SER A 59 12.91 -5.29 14.00
N LEU A 60 12.88 -4.37 13.03
CA LEU A 60 13.94 -4.19 12.01
C LEU A 60 15.03 -3.21 12.44
N THR A 61 14.80 -2.42 13.49
CA THR A 61 15.85 -1.67 14.16
C THR A 61 16.69 -2.65 14.97
N PHE A 62 17.71 -3.22 14.32
CA PHE A 62 18.80 -3.89 15.02
C PHE A 62 19.30 -2.97 16.14
N ALA A 63 19.20 -3.44 17.38
CA ALA A 63 19.73 -2.73 18.53
C ALA A 63 21.20 -2.35 18.23
N PRO A 64 21.58 -1.07 18.31
CA PRO A 64 22.96 -0.68 18.16
C PRO A 64 23.73 -1.27 19.35
N ALA A 65 24.79 -2.00 19.04
CA ALA A 65 25.80 -2.48 19.97
C ALA A 65 25.27 -3.42 21.06
N MET A 66 25.15 -4.71 20.72
CA MET A 66 25.46 -5.75 21.70
C MET A 66 26.85 -5.48 22.27
N SER A 67 26.88 -5.08 23.54
CA SER A 67 27.90 -5.41 24.53
C SER A 67 29.34 -5.49 24.01
N ALA A 68 30.03 -4.34 23.96
CA ALA A 68 31.47 -4.35 24.19
C ALA A 68 31.70 -4.38 25.70
N GLY A 69 31.71 -5.58 26.27
CA GLY A 69 32.40 -5.90 27.52
C GLY A 69 33.48 -6.95 27.22
N PRO A 70 34.49 -7.15 28.07
CA PRO A 70 34.57 -6.75 29.49
C PRO A 70 35.36 -5.47 29.77
#